data_AF-A0A183D2J9-F1
#
_entry.id   AF-A0A183D2J9-F1
#
_cell.length_a   1.000
_cell.length_b   1.000
_cell.length_c   1.000
_cell.angle_alpha   90.00
_cell.angle_beta   90.00
_cell.angle_gamma   90.00
#
_symmetry.space_group_name_H-M   'P 1'
#
loop_
_entity.id
_entity.type
_entity.pdbx_description
1 polymer ?
#
loop_
_entity_poly.entity_id
_entity_poly.type
_entity_poly.pdbx_seq_one_letter_code
_entity_poly.pdbx_strand_id
1 'polypeptide(L)'
;LQCRFKPDVYMLSILLTFGTFTLTYGLNMFRRTPYFGSTFRNSVSDFGVFIAIVVMTAISKFTGLDLPVLNIPASFRPTIDRPWLINPLSVQWYVAVVAALPAVFYTILIVMDQQITAVIINRKDNKLRKGYGYHLDLLVIALLVVICGSLGLPFYVAATVLSVMHVDSLRLQSETSAPGEKAQFLGVNLFQLVPLPVLIGIFLYMGVVSMLGLQFVQRISMLFMPIKHQVLFLD
;
A
#
# COMPACT_ATOMS: atom_id res chain seq x y z
N LEU A 1 -23.89 22.95 -21.98
CA LEU A 1 -22.95 22.25 -21.08
C LEU A 1 -22.84 23.05 -19.77
N GLN A 2 -23.85 22.95 -18.91
CA GLN A 2 -23.76 23.51 -17.56
C GLN A 2 -23.08 22.47 -16.67
N CYS A 3 -21.83 22.74 -16.27
CA CYS A 3 -21.18 21.97 -15.22
C CYS A 3 -22.01 22.12 -13.94
N ARG A 4 -22.66 21.05 -13.47
CA ARG A 4 -23.12 20.94 -12.08
C ARG A 4 -21.88 20.84 -11.18
N PHE A 5 -21.16 21.94 -11.03
CA PHE A 5 -20.08 22.06 -10.07
C PHE A 5 -20.71 22.05 -8.68
N LYS A 6 -20.50 20.97 -7.93
CA LYS A 6 -20.87 20.89 -6.50
C LYS A 6 -19.63 21.27 -5.68
N PRO A 7 -19.42 22.57 -5.35
CA PRO A 7 -18.23 23.02 -4.61
C PRO A 7 -18.07 22.30 -3.27
N ASP A 8 -19.18 21.99 -2.61
CA ASP A 8 -19.22 21.39 -1.27
C ASP A 8 -18.58 19.99 -1.24
N VAL A 9 -18.77 19.21 -2.31
CA VAL A 9 -18.23 17.85 -2.47
C VAL A 9 -16.70 17.90 -2.59
N TYR A 10 -16.18 18.86 -3.34
CA TYR A 10 -14.74 19.03 -3.54
C TYR A 10 -14.05 19.50 -2.24
N MET A 11 -14.60 20.52 -1.57
CA MET A 11 -14.06 21.02 -0.32
C MET A 11 -14.09 19.94 0.77
N LEU A 12 -15.20 19.19 0.88
CA LEU A 12 -15.31 18.08 1.82
C LEU A 12 -14.30 16.96 1.52
N SER A 13 -14.06 16.66 0.24
CA SER A 13 -13.07 15.66 -0.17
C SER A 13 -11.66 16.04 0.30
N ILE A 14 -11.26 17.30 0.09
CA ILE A 14 -9.97 17.82 0.57
C ILE A 14 -9.89 17.73 2.11
N LEU A 15 -10.95 18.14 2.80
CA LEU A 15 -11.01 18.09 4.27
C LEU A 15 -10.87 16.66 4.79
N LEU A 16 -11.54 15.69 4.16
CA LEU A 16 -11.44 14.27 4.50
C LEU A 16 -10.05 13.70 4.20
N THR A 17 -9.44 14.07 3.07
CA THR A 17 -8.08 13.62 2.72
C THR A 17 -7.05 14.11 3.73
N PHE A 18 -7.00 15.42 3.99
CA PHE A 18 -6.06 15.97 4.97
C PHE A 18 -6.41 15.58 6.40
N GLY A 19 -7.70 15.50 6.75
CA GLY A 19 -8.17 15.02 8.05
C GLY A 19 -7.74 13.59 8.32
N THR A 20 -7.88 12.69 7.34
CA THR A 20 -7.44 11.30 7.48
C THR A 20 -5.93 11.21 7.64
N PHE A 21 -5.18 12.00 6.86
CA PHE A 21 -3.72 12.08 6.97
C PHE A 21 -3.27 12.57 8.35
N THR A 22 -3.81 13.70 8.83
CA THR A 22 -3.41 14.30 10.11
C THR A 22 -3.82 13.43 11.30
N LEU A 23 -5.00 12.80 11.25
CA LEU A 23 -5.45 11.89 12.30
C LEU A 23 -4.53 10.66 12.37
N THR A 24 -4.26 10.02 11.24
CA THR A 24 -3.38 8.84 11.19
C THR A 24 -1.96 9.19 11.63
N TYR A 25 -1.42 10.31 11.15
CA TYR A 25 -0.10 10.79 11.56
C TYR A 25 -0.05 11.13 13.06
N GLY A 26 -1.09 11.78 13.59
CA GLY A 26 -1.23 12.09 15.01
C GLY A 26 -1.29 10.85 15.90
N LEU A 27 -2.07 9.82 15.51
CA LEU A 27 -2.12 8.53 16.23
C LEU A 27 -0.79 7.77 16.14
N ASN A 28 -0.05 7.91 15.04
CA ASN A 28 1.29 7.34 14.95
C ASN A 28 2.29 8.11 15.83
N MET A 29 2.19 9.44 15.90
CA MET A 29 3.00 10.28 16.77
C MET A 29 2.74 10.01 18.26
N PHE A 30 1.48 9.68 18.61
CA PHE A 30 1.08 9.33 19.97
C PHE A 30 1.91 8.19 20.57
N ARG A 31 2.40 7.24 19.75
CA ARG A 31 3.31 6.17 20.16
C ARG A 31 4.56 6.68 20.89
N ARG A 32 5.07 7.85 20.49
CA ARG A 32 6.31 8.45 21.03
C ARG A 32 6.06 9.37 22.22
N THR A 33 4.81 9.63 22.58
CA THR A 33 4.48 10.57 23.65
C THR A 33 4.59 9.92 25.03
N PRO A 34 5.01 10.64 26.08
CA PRO A 34 5.24 10.07 27.42
C PRO A 34 3.96 9.90 28.27
N TYR A 35 2.79 10.35 27.78
CA TYR A 35 1.59 10.56 28.63
C TYR A 35 0.86 9.28 29.09
N PHE A 36 1.04 8.14 28.41
CA PHE A 36 0.29 6.90 28.70
C PHE A 36 1.22 5.67 28.78
N GLY A 37 0.70 4.56 29.34
CA GLY A 37 1.42 3.28 29.41
C GLY A 37 1.82 2.75 28.01
N SER A 38 2.94 2.06 27.92
CA SER A 38 3.51 1.53 26.66
C SER A 38 2.52 0.67 25.88
N THR A 39 1.83 -0.26 26.53
CA THR A 39 0.86 -1.15 25.91
C THR A 39 -0.26 -0.37 25.21
N PHE A 40 -0.89 0.57 25.92
CA PHE A 40 -2.00 1.36 25.38
C PHE A 40 -1.56 2.25 24.20
N ARG A 41 -0.41 2.93 24.32
CA ARG A 41 0.13 3.77 23.23
C ARG A 41 0.43 2.95 21.97
N ASN A 42 1.00 1.75 22.13
CA ASN A 42 1.33 0.89 21.01
C ASN A 42 0.06 0.36 20.33
N SER A 43 -0.91 -0.15 21.09
CA SER A 43 -2.18 -0.62 20.54
C SER A 43 -2.93 0.48 19.78
N VAL A 44 -3.05 1.69 20.34
CA VAL A 44 -3.72 2.82 19.68
C VAL A 44 -3.01 3.22 18.38
N SER A 45 -1.67 3.16 18.36
CA SER A 45 -0.89 3.48 17.17
C SER A 45 -0.97 2.41 16.08
N ASP A 46 -0.99 1.13 16.46
CA ASP A 46 -1.11 -0.01 15.53
C ASP A 46 -2.48 -0.01 14.82
N PHE A 47 -3.55 0.29 15.54
CA PHE A 47 -4.89 0.46 14.98
C PHE A 47 -5.15 1.85 14.40
N GLY A 48 -4.16 2.76 14.39
CA GLY A 48 -4.37 4.16 14.07
C GLY A 48 -4.95 4.41 12.67
N VAL A 49 -4.47 3.67 11.67
CA VAL A 49 -5.00 3.74 10.29
C VAL A 49 -6.46 3.28 10.25
N PHE A 50 -6.79 2.19 10.95
CA PHE A 50 -8.14 1.65 10.99
C PHE A 50 -9.11 2.61 11.69
N ILE A 51 -8.71 3.16 12.85
CA ILE A 51 -9.49 4.16 13.59
C ILE A 51 -9.74 5.40 12.69
N ALA A 52 -8.72 5.86 11.95
CA ALA A 52 -8.86 6.98 11.04
C ALA A 52 -9.88 6.71 9.92
N ILE A 53 -9.87 5.52 9.31
CA ILE A 53 -10.86 5.11 8.31
C ILE A 53 -12.27 5.19 8.89
N VAL A 54 -12.49 4.58 10.05
CA VAL A 54 -13.81 4.49 10.68
C VAL A 54 -14.33 5.89 11.04
N VAL A 55 -13.51 6.71 11.70
CA VAL A 55 -13.90 8.07 12.11
C VAL A 55 -14.20 8.97 10.91
N MET A 56 -13.33 8.99 9.91
CA MET A 56 -13.51 9.86 8.74
C MET A 56 -14.66 9.39 7.84
N THR A 57 -14.88 8.08 7.74
CA THR A 57 -16.06 7.51 7.05
C THR A 57 -17.36 7.84 7.80
N ALA A 58 -17.35 7.81 9.13
CA ALA A 58 -18.50 8.23 9.94
C ALA A 58 -18.80 9.73 9.73
N ILE A 59 -17.79 10.60 9.76
CA ILE A 59 -17.95 12.04 9.48
C ILE A 59 -18.55 12.25 8.09
N SER A 60 -18.03 11.55 7.08
CA SER A 60 -18.59 11.60 5.71
C SER A 60 -20.05 11.15 5.63
N LYS A 61 -20.46 10.18 6.44
CA LYS A 61 -21.86 9.73 6.52
C LYS A 61 -22.73 10.76 7.21
N PHE A 62 -22.24 11.37 8.29
CA PHE A 62 -22.98 12.40 9.04
C PHE A 62 -23.20 13.68 8.23
N THR A 63 -22.26 14.06 7.35
CA THR A 63 -22.42 15.23 6.48
C THR A 63 -23.42 14.99 5.34
N GLY A 64 -23.80 13.74 5.06
CA GLY A 64 -24.86 13.39 4.11
C GLY A 64 -24.59 13.78 2.65
N LEU A 65 -23.34 14.11 2.30
CA LEU A 65 -22.93 14.51 0.95
C LEU A 65 -22.54 13.27 0.13
N ASP A 66 -23.01 13.20 -1.12
CA ASP A 66 -22.68 12.14 -2.07
C ASP A 66 -21.21 12.24 -2.51
N LEU A 67 -20.31 11.62 -1.75
CA LEU A 67 -18.92 11.44 -2.15
C LEU A 67 -18.77 10.21 -3.04
N PRO A 68 -17.76 10.20 -3.94
CA PRO A 68 -17.48 9.02 -4.73
C PRO A 68 -16.94 7.91 -3.81
N VAL A 69 -17.70 6.83 -3.69
CA VAL A 69 -17.33 5.61 -2.97
C VAL A 69 -16.77 4.57 -3.93
N LEU A 70 -16.04 3.59 -3.40
CA LEU A 70 -15.49 2.51 -4.20
C LEU A 70 -16.61 1.59 -4.71
N ASN A 71 -16.87 1.65 -6.02
CA ASN A 71 -17.87 0.79 -6.66
C ASN A 71 -17.29 -0.61 -6.88
N ILE A 72 -17.69 -1.58 -6.04
CA ILE A 72 -17.25 -2.97 -6.13
C ILE A 72 -18.39 -3.81 -6.71
N PRO A 73 -18.22 -4.46 -7.87
CA PRO A 73 -19.25 -5.31 -8.44
C PRO A 73 -19.51 -6.52 -7.52
N ALA A 74 -20.79 -6.85 -7.32
CA ALA A 74 -21.21 -7.94 -6.44
C ALA A 74 -20.90 -9.35 -7.00
N SER A 75 -20.61 -9.47 -8.30
CA SER A 75 -20.27 -10.73 -8.95
C SER A 75 -18.94 -10.62 -9.69
N PHE A 76 -18.07 -11.61 -9.52
CA PHE A 76 -16.87 -11.75 -10.32
C PHE A 76 -17.24 -12.06 -11.78
N ARG A 77 -17.00 -11.10 -12.66
CA ARG A 77 -17.17 -11.23 -14.11
C ARG A 77 -15.95 -10.65 -14.81
N PRO A 78 -15.55 -11.21 -15.97
CA PRO A 78 -14.52 -10.58 -16.78
C PRO A 78 -14.97 -9.18 -17.22
N THR A 79 -14.02 -8.25 -17.41
CA THR A 79 -14.30 -6.85 -17.77
C THR A 79 -15.03 -6.70 -19.11
N ILE A 80 -14.97 -7.73 -19.96
CA ILE A 80 -15.62 -7.84 -21.27
C ILE A 80 -16.39 -9.17 -21.26
N ASP A 81 -17.49 -9.30 -22.00
CA ASP A 81 -18.21 -10.57 -22.21
C ASP A 81 -17.34 -11.59 -22.98
N ARG A 82 -16.34 -12.14 -22.30
CA ARG A 82 -15.34 -13.08 -22.84
C ARG A 82 -15.22 -14.32 -21.97
N PRO A 83 -14.82 -15.47 -22.52
CA PRO A 83 -14.45 -16.64 -21.70
C PRO A 83 -13.22 -16.32 -20.84
N TRP A 84 -13.11 -16.99 -19.69
CA TRP A 84 -12.00 -16.81 -18.76
C TRP A 84 -10.65 -17.25 -19.36
N LEU A 85 -10.63 -18.32 -20.15
CA LEU A 85 -9.42 -18.78 -20.83
C LEU A 85 -9.32 -18.14 -22.21
N ILE A 86 -8.22 -17.43 -22.45
CA ILE A 86 -7.92 -16.83 -23.75
C ILE A 86 -7.16 -17.83 -24.59
N ASN A 87 -7.66 -18.10 -25.80
CA ASN A 87 -6.95 -18.94 -26.77
C ASN A 87 -5.84 -18.12 -27.44
N PRO A 88 -4.54 -18.39 -27.19
CA PRO A 88 -3.45 -17.62 -27.80
C PRO A 88 -3.29 -17.89 -29.31
N LEU A 89 -3.86 -19.00 -29.79
CA LEU A 89 -3.74 -19.47 -31.17
C LEU A 89 -4.77 -18.84 -32.13
N SER A 90 -5.77 -18.10 -31.64
CA SER A 90 -6.77 -17.46 -32.49
C SER A 90 -6.28 -16.16 -33.15
N VAL A 91 -5.03 -15.77 -32.91
CA VAL A 91 -4.44 -14.51 -33.36
C VAL A 91 -3.50 -14.75 -34.55
N GLN A 92 -3.43 -13.79 -35.48
CA GLN A 92 -2.51 -13.84 -36.62
C GLN A 92 -1.05 -13.98 -36.15
N TRP A 93 -0.27 -14.82 -36.84
CA TRP A 93 1.11 -15.16 -36.46
C TRP A 93 2.04 -13.93 -36.35
N TYR A 94 1.84 -12.90 -37.18
CA TYR A 94 2.63 -11.67 -37.13
C TYR A 94 2.45 -10.91 -35.81
N VAL A 95 1.25 -10.92 -35.23
CA VAL A 95 0.97 -10.26 -33.94
C VAL A 95 1.76 -10.92 -32.81
N ALA A 96 1.94 -12.24 -32.85
CA ALA A 96 2.76 -12.96 -31.87
C ALA A 96 4.24 -12.53 -31.95
N VAL A 97 4.77 -12.31 -33.16
CA VAL A 97 6.14 -11.83 -33.35
C VAL A 97 6.29 -10.39 -32.85
N VAL A 98 5.34 -9.50 -33.17
CA VAL A 98 5.36 -8.12 -32.67
C VAL A 98 5.23 -8.06 -31.15
N ALA A 99 4.42 -8.93 -30.55
CA ALA A 99 4.24 -9.02 -29.10
C ALA A 99 5.49 -9.50 -28.33
N ALA A 100 6.45 -10.14 -29.00
CA ALA A 100 7.70 -10.55 -28.37
C ALA A 100 8.53 -9.35 -27.87
N LEU A 101 8.51 -8.22 -28.61
CA LEU A 101 9.23 -7.01 -28.24
C LEU A 101 8.74 -6.42 -26.90
N PRO A 102 7.45 -6.06 -26.71
CA PRO A 102 6.96 -5.58 -25.42
C PRO A 102 7.07 -6.65 -24.33
N ALA A 103 6.95 -7.94 -24.65
CA ALA A 103 7.15 -9.01 -23.67
C ALA A 103 8.58 -8.98 -23.08
N VAL A 104 9.62 -8.75 -23.88
CA VAL A 104 11.00 -8.59 -23.37
C VAL A 104 11.12 -7.37 -22.45
N PHE A 105 10.50 -6.25 -22.78
CA PHE A 105 10.49 -5.09 -21.87
C PHE A 105 9.77 -5.39 -20.56
N TYR A 106 8.63 -6.10 -20.61
CA TYR A 106 7.90 -6.50 -19.40
C TYR A 106 8.68 -7.48 -18.53
N THR A 107 9.38 -8.45 -19.11
CA THR A 107 10.21 -9.37 -18.31
C THR A 107 11.33 -8.63 -17.60
N ILE A 108 11.97 -7.66 -18.27
CA ILE A 108 12.99 -6.81 -17.64
C ILE A 108 12.38 -6.02 -16.48
N LEU A 109 11.22 -5.37 -16.67
CA LEU A 109 10.55 -4.61 -15.61
C LEU A 109 10.21 -5.49 -14.40
N ILE A 110 9.61 -6.66 -14.65
CA ILE A 110 9.21 -7.59 -13.57
C ILE A 110 10.45 -8.08 -12.80
N VAL A 111 11.52 -8.46 -13.49
CA VAL A 111 12.75 -8.91 -12.83
C VAL A 111 13.37 -7.77 -12.02
N MET A 112 13.47 -6.56 -12.58
CA MET A 112 14.04 -5.41 -11.88
C MET A 112 13.25 -5.05 -10.62
N ASP A 113 11.92 -4.94 -10.72
CA ASP A 113 11.06 -4.62 -9.58
C ASP A 113 11.12 -5.71 -8.51
N GLN A 114 11.15 -6.98 -8.91
CA GLN A 114 11.28 -8.09 -7.99
C GLN A 114 12.62 -8.07 -7.25
N GLN A 115 13.73 -7.87 -7.96
CA GLN A 115 15.06 -7.85 -7.34
C GLN A 115 15.24 -6.65 -6.41
N ILE A 116 14.78 -5.46 -6.82
CA ILE A 116 14.84 -4.26 -5.97
C ILE A 116 14.00 -4.46 -4.71
N THR A 117 12.76 -4.93 -4.86
CA THR A 117 11.84 -5.16 -3.73
C THR A 117 12.40 -6.19 -2.76
N ALA A 118 12.87 -7.32 -3.28
CA ALA A 118 13.43 -8.39 -2.45
C ALA A 118 14.67 -7.92 -1.67
N VAL A 119 15.57 -7.15 -2.29
CA VAL A 119 16.77 -6.62 -1.60
C VAL A 119 16.39 -5.61 -0.50
N ILE A 120 15.40 -4.76 -0.73
CA ILE A 120 14.93 -3.78 0.27
C ILE A 120 14.33 -4.48 1.48
N ILE A 121 13.49 -5.49 1.27
CA ILE A 121 12.85 -6.26 2.35
C ILE A 121 13.92 -7.07 3.12
N ASN A 122 14.84 -7.69 2.39
CA ASN A 122 15.89 -8.54 2.96
C ASN A 122 17.12 -7.76 3.46
N ARG A 123 16.99 -6.44 3.66
CA ARG A 123 18.05 -5.63 4.25
C ARG A 123 18.38 -6.17 5.65
N LYS A 124 19.68 -6.29 5.96
CA LYS A 124 20.16 -6.84 7.25
C LYS A 124 19.57 -6.10 8.46
N ASP A 125 19.25 -4.82 8.31
CA ASP A 125 18.62 -3.97 9.33
C ASP A 125 17.24 -4.49 9.79
N ASN A 126 16.52 -5.21 8.93
CA ASN A 126 15.21 -5.79 9.26
C ASN A 126 15.32 -7.07 10.11
N LYS A 127 16.54 -7.60 10.34
CA LYS A 127 16.83 -8.73 11.23
C LYS A 127 15.88 -9.93 11.05
N LEU A 128 15.60 -10.30 9.79
CA LEU A 128 14.71 -11.41 9.45
C LEU A 128 15.30 -12.74 9.95
N ARG A 129 14.45 -13.59 10.54
CA ARG A 129 14.86 -14.89 11.12
C ARG A 129 15.02 -16.02 10.09
N LYS A 130 14.39 -15.90 8.92
CA LYS A 130 14.43 -16.91 7.85
C LYS A 130 15.37 -16.44 6.73
N GLY A 131 15.96 -17.41 6.02
CA GLY A 131 16.83 -17.16 4.87
C GLY A 131 16.09 -16.60 3.65
N TYR A 132 16.86 -16.20 2.64
CA TYR A 132 16.35 -15.53 1.44
C TYR A 132 15.91 -16.53 0.36
N GLY A 133 14.90 -16.15 -0.43
CA GLY A 133 14.31 -17.00 -1.47
C GLY A 133 14.26 -16.36 -2.86
N TYR A 134 15.29 -15.61 -3.29
CA TYR A 134 15.25 -14.81 -4.53
C TYR A 134 14.88 -15.61 -5.79
N HIS A 135 15.47 -16.80 -5.97
CA HIS A 135 15.20 -17.64 -7.14
C HIS A 135 13.81 -18.28 -7.08
N LEU A 136 13.37 -18.69 -5.88
CA LEU A 136 12.03 -19.24 -5.68
C LEU A 136 10.97 -18.19 -5.97
N ASP A 137 11.17 -16.95 -5.52
CA ASP A 137 10.26 -15.84 -5.75
C ASP A 137 10.14 -15.51 -7.25
N LEU A 138 11.27 -15.49 -7.96
CA LEU A 138 11.29 -15.29 -9.41
C LEU A 138 10.56 -16.42 -10.16
N LEU A 139 10.72 -17.67 -9.73
CA LEU A 139 10.02 -18.82 -10.32
C LEU A 139 8.51 -18.74 -10.10
N VAL A 140 8.08 -18.37 -8.89
CA VAL A 140 6.66 -18.20 -8.55
C VAL A 140 6.04 -17.08 -9.37
N ILE A 141 6.72 -15.94 -9.52
CA ILE A 141 6.23 -14.83 -10.35
C ILE A 141 6.16 -15.23 -11.82
N ALA A 142 7.16 -15.92 -12.36
CA ALA A 142 7.14 -16.41 -13.74
C ALA A 142 5.94 -17.33 -14.01
N LEU A 143 5.66 -18.25 -13.08
CA LEU A 143 4.48 -19.13 -13.16
C LEU A 143 3.18 -18.33 -13.08
N LEU A 144 3.08 -17.36 -12.17
CA LEU A 144 1.91 -16.48 -12.04
C LEU A 144 1.67 -15.65 -13.30
N VAL A 145 2.71 -15.15 -13.97
CA VAL A 145 2.59 -14.42 -15.23
C VAL A 145 1.99 -15.29 -16.32
N VAL A 146 2.38 -16.58 -16.42
CA VAL A 146 1.79 -17.53 -17.38
C VAL A 146 0.31 -17.78 -17.07
N ILE A 147 -0.04 -17.97 -15.79
CA ILE A 147 -1.43 -18.16 -15.37
C ILE A 147 -2.27 -16.91 -15.64
N CYS A 148 -1.80 -15.74 -15.25
CA CYS A 148 -2.52 -14.47 -15.48
C CYS A 148 -2.64 -14.15 -16.97
N GLY A 149 -1.59 -14.41 -17.75
CA GLY A 149 -1.60 -14.26 -19.20
C GLY A 149 -2.63 -15.15 -19.87
N SER A 150 -2.74 -16.43 -19.48
CA SER A 150 -3.75 -17.35 -20.04
C SER A 150 -5.19 -17.00 -19.63
N LEU A 151 -5.38 -16.42 -18.43
CA LEU A 151 -6.67 -15.93 -17.95
C LEU A 151 -7.00 -14.49 -18.40
N GLY A 152 -6.05 -13.81 -19.05
CA GLY A 152 -6.13 -12.40 -19.42
C GLY A 152 -6.28 -11.44 -18.23
N LEU A 153 -5.82 -11.85 -17.06
CA LEU A 153 -5.78 -11.03 -15.85
C LEU A 153 -4.55 -10.09 -15.93
N PRO A 154 -4.60 -8.90 -15.30
CA PRO A 154 -3.42 -8.07 -15.17
C PRO A 154 -2.32 -8.85 -14.43
N PHE A 155 -1.08 -8.70 -14.88
CA PHE A 155 0.09 -9.31 -14.23
C PHE A 155 0.37 -8.63 -12.89
N TYR A 156 0.91 -9.41 -11.95
CA TYR A 156 1.27 -8.92 -10.62
C TYR A 156 2.76 -8.54 -10.60
N VAL A 157 3.06 -7.42 -9.92
CA VAL A 157 4.42 -6.95 -9.68
C VAL A 157 4.60 -6.74 -8.17
N ALA A 158 5.80 -6.96 -7.67
CA ALA A 158 6.10 -6.78 -6.25
C ALA A 158 5.96 -5.31 -5.84
N ALA A 159 5.11 -5.04 -4.83
CA ALA A 159 4.84 -3.70 -4.35
C ALA A 159 5.80 -3.29 -3.23
N THR A 160 6.80 -2.46 -3.55
CA THR A 160 7.85 -2.02 -2.62
C THR A 160 7.32 -1.37 -1.34
N VAL A 161 6.52 -0.30 -1.47
CA VAL A 161 5.99 0.47 -0.33
C VAL A 161 5.13 -0.39 0.58
N LEU A 162 4.22 -1.18 -0.02
CA LEU A 162 3.32 -2.05 0.75
C LEU A 162 4.11 -3.14 1.49
N SER A 163 5.14 -3.71 0.85
CA SER A 163 5.96 -4.75 1.47
C SER A 163 6.78 -4.21 2.64
N VAL A 164 7.33 -3.00 2.54
CA VAL A 164 8.05 -2.35 3.65
C VAL A 164 7.08 -2.06 4.80
N MET A 165 5.92 -1.48 4.52
CA MET A 165 4.89 -1.24 5.54
C MET A 165 4.42 -2.53 6.21
N HIS A 166 4.30 -3.61 5.44
CA HIS A 166 3.96 -4.92 5.98
C HIS A 166 5.05 -5.46 6.92
N VAL A 167 6.32 -5.39 6.51
CA VAL A 167 7.46 -5.78 7.35
C VAL A 167 7.53 -4.94 8.63
N ASP A 168 7.29 -3.63 8.53
CA ASP A 168 7.26 -2.74 9.69
C ASP A 168 6.11 -3.08 10.66
N SER A 169 4.94 -3.48 10.14
CA SER A 169 3.83 -3.95 10.98
C SER A 169 4.09 -5.29 11.66
N LEU A 170 4.92 -6.15 11.05
CA LEU A 170 5.32 -7.45 11.60
C LEU A 170 6.52 -7.36 12.54
N ARG A 171 7.15 -6.20 12.63
CA ARG A 171 8.32 -5.99 13.48
C ARG A 171 7.91 -6.03 14.95
N LEU A 172 8.12 -7.17 15.59
CA LEU A 172 7.88 -7.34 17.02
C LEU A 172 8.77 -6.36 17.81
N GLN A 173 8.12 -5.43 18.50
CA GLN A 173 8.75 -4.63 19.55
C GLN A 173 8.58 -5.38 20.87
N SER A 174 9.67 -5.68 21.56
CA SER A 174 9.61 -6.35 22.86
C SER A 174 9.01 -5.39 23.90
N GLU A 175 7.92 -5.78 24.55
CA GLU A 175 7.95 -6.28 25.93
C GLU A 175 6.73 -7.20 26.14
N THR A 176 6.99 -8.35 26.75
CA THR A 176 6.10 -9.40 27.27
C THR A 176 4.59 -9.25 26.99
N SER A 177 4.07 -9.99 26.02
CA SER A 177 2.67 -10.48 25.98
C SER A 177 2.51 -11.62 24.97
N ALA A 178 1.58 -12.53 25.28
CA ALA A 178 1.45 -13.88 24.76
C ALA A 178 0.97 -13.99 23.29
N PRO A 179 1.26 -15.11 22.61
CA PRO A 179 1.07 -15.30 21.17
C PRO A 179 -0.31 -15.89 20.84
N GLY A 180 -1.00 -15.40 19.80
CA GLY A 180 -2.11 -16.20 19.23
C GLY A 180 -3.19 -15.53 18.37
N GLU A 181 -3.22 -14.22 18.14
CA GLU A 181 -4.28 -13.65 17.30
C GLU A 181 -3.96 -13.77 15.80
N LYS A 182 -4.71 -14.62 15.12
CA LYS A 182 -4.79 -14.63 13.65
C LYS A 182 -5.61 -13.41 13.23
N ALA A 183 -5.06 -12.58 12.35
CA ALA A 183 -5.81 -11.46 11.76
C ALA A 183 -7.08 -12.00 11.06
N GLN A 184 -8.25 -11.63 11.57
CA GLN A 184 -9.52 -11.98 10.95
C GLN A 184 -9.78 -11.00 9.81
N PHE A 185 -10.02 -11.57 8.63
CA PHE A 185 -10.42 -10.84 7.43
C PHE A 185 -11.82 -10.26 7.68
N LEU A 186 -11.91 -8.95 7.95
CA LEU A 186 -13.19 -8.28 8.05
C LEU A 186 -13.75 -8.14 6.62
N GLY A 187 -14.92 -8.73 6.39
CA GLY A 187 -15.47 -8.99 5.05
C GLY A 187 -15.55 -7.78 4.11
N VAL A 188 -15.68 -8.10 2.82
CA VAL A 188 -15.63 -7.18 1.66
C VAL A 188 -16.68 -6.04 1.71
N ASN A 189 -17.74 -6.18 2.52
CA ASN A 189 -18.84 -5.23 2.58
C ASN A 189 -18.45 -3.85 3.14
N LEU A 190 -17.38 -3.76 3.94
CA LEU A 190 -16.96 -2.47 4.51
C LEU A 190 -16.34 -1.54 3.46
N PHE A 191 -15.70 -2.08 2.42
CA PHE A 191 -15.01 -1.27 1.41
C PHE A 191 -15.95 -0.44 0.55
N GLN A 192 -17.20 -0.89 0.33
CA GLN A 192 -18.21 -0.12 -0.41
C GLN A 192 -18.66 1.13 0.34
N LEU A 193 -18.40 1.18 1.66
CA LEU A 193 -18.77 2.31 2.51
C LEU A 193 -17.71 3.42 2.52
N VAL A 194 -16.46 3.06 2.25
CA VAL A 194 -15.32 3.97 2.43
C VAL A 194 -15.27 4.97 1.26
N PRO A 195 -15.33 6.28 1.52
CA PRO A 195 -15.23 7.29 0.48
C PRO A 195 -13.79 7.37 -0.04
N LEU A 196 -13.63 7.52 -1.36
CA LEU A 196 -12.32 7.58 -2.02
C LEU A 196 -11.36 8.65 -1.44
N PRO A 197 -11.82 9.86 -1.06
CA PRO A 197 -10.94 10.86 -0.45
C PRO A 197 -10.23 10.41 0.83
N VAL A 198 -10.86 9.56 1.63
CA VAL A 198 -10.26 8.98 2.86
C VAL A 198 -9.14 8.01 2.47
N LEU A 199 -9.38 7.17 1.46
CA LEU A 199 -8.38 6.25 0.94
C LEU A 199 -7.15 6.99 0.38
N ILE A 200 -7.36 8.11 -0.33
CA ILE A 200 -6.28 8.98 -0.82
C ILE A 200 -5.46 9.53 0.35
N GLY A 201 -6.10 9.94 1.45
CA GLY A 201 -5.39 10.42 2.65
C GLY A 201 -4.49 9.36 3.27
N ILE A 202 -4.91 8.10 3.25
CA ILE A 202 -4.12 6.96 3.76
C ILE A 202 -2.97 6.63 2.81
N PHE A 203 -3.19 6.67 1.50
CA PHE A 203 -2.10 6.53 0.53
C PHE A 203 -1.03 7.61 0.71
N LEU A 204 -1.45 8.85 0.96
CA LEU A 204 -0.53 9.95 1.26
C LEU A 204 0.24 9.69 2.56
N TYR A 205 -0.43 9.22 3.62
CA TYR A 205 0.23 8.81 4.87
C TYR A 205 1.26 7.70 4.65
N MET A 206 0.90 6.61 3.97
CA MET A 206 1.81 5.50 3.69
C MET A 206 3.02 5.95 2.86
N GLY A 207 2.80 6.83 1.87
CA GLY A 207 3.87 7.42 1.07
C GLY A 207 4.88 8.19 1.94
N VAL A 208 4.40 9.07 2.82
CA VAL A 208 5.27 9.85 3.72
C VAL A 208 6.02 8.94 4.70
N VAL A 209 5.34 7.97 5.32
CA VAL A 209 5.98 7.06 6.29
C VAL A 209 7.06 6.20 5.62
N SER A 210 6.81 5.71 4.40
CA SER A 210 7.79 4.94 3.64
C SER A 210 9.06 5.74 3.32
N MET A 211 8.94 7.05 3.09
CA MET A 211 10.10 7.92 2.86
C MET A 211 10.99 8.11 4.09
N LEU A 212 10.44 8.06 5.31
CA LEU A 212 11.21 8.27 6.54
C LEU A 212 12.26 7.17 6.81
N GLY A 213 12.04 5.96 6.28
CA GLY A 213 12.95 4.82 6.41
C GLY A 213 14.10 4.79 5.40
N LEU A 214 14.12 5.71 4.43
CA LEU A 214 15.12 5.77 3.37
C LEU A 214 16.31 6.64 3.81
N GLN A 215 17.51 6.05 3.86
CA GLN A 215 18.76 6.78 4.16
C GLN A 215 18.99 7.96 3.21
N PHE A 216 18.56 7.83 1.95
CA PHE A 216 18.63 8.91 0.97
C PHE A 216 17.85 10.15 1.40
N VAL A 217 16.62 9.99 1.88
CA VAL A 217 15.77 11.09 2.36
C VAL A 217 16.36 11.70 3.63
N GLN A 218 16.89 10.88 4.53
CA GLN A 218 17.58 11.34 5.73
C GLN A 218 18.82 12.18 5.37
N ARG A 219 19.62 11.74 4.38
CA ARG A 219 20.79 12.49 3.89
C ARG A 219 20.44 13.80 3.21
N ILE A 220 19.38 13.82 2.39
CA ILE A 220 18.85 15.08 1.83
C ILE A 220 18.39 16.01 2.95
N SER A 221 17.68 15.49 3.95
CA SER A 221 17.24 16.29 5.10
C SER A 221 18.43 16.86 5.89
N MET A 222 19.55 16.13 5.98
CA MET A 222 20.77 16.62 6.63
C MET A 222 21.40 17.81 5.89
N LEU A 223 21.26 17.92 4.56
CA LEU A 223 21.72 19.08 3.79
C LEU A 223 21.08 20.39 4.27
N PHE A 224 19.82 20.33 4.68
CA PHE A 224 19.06 21.49 5.16
C PHE A 224 19.20 21.72 6.68
N MET A 225 19.86 20.83 7.40
CA MET A 225 20.08 20.95 8.84
C MET A 225 21.37 21.75 9.13
N PRO A 226 21.35 22.74 10.03
CA PRO A 226 22.57 23.46 10.40
C PRO A 226 23.58 22.52 11.06
N ILE A 227 24.86 22.71 10.75
CA ILE A 227 26.00 21.84 11.11
C ILE A 227 26.02 21.45 12.60
N LYS A 228 25.59 22.34 13.50
CA LYS A 228 25.53 22.10 14.95
C LYS A 228 24.65 20.89 15.35
N HIS A 229 23.65 20.54 14.56
CA HIS A 229 22.73 19.42 14.86
C HIS A 229 23.04 18.14 14.09
N GLN A 230 23.99 18.17 13.13
CA GLN A 230 24.36 17.01 12.32
C GLN A 230 25.17 15.96 13.10
N VAL A 231 25.95 16.39 14.10
CA VAL A 231 26.88 15.52 14.85
C VAL A 231 26.14 14.42 15.63
N LEU A 232 24.89 14.68 16.05
CA LEU A 232 24.03 13.73 16.78
C LEU A 232 23.52 12.54 15.95
N PHE A 233 23.69 12.57 14.62
CA PHE A 233 23.23 11.51 13.71
C PHE A 233 24.37 10.64 13.16
N LEU A 234 25.63 10.98 13.48
CA LEU A 234 26.84 10.28 13.00
C LEU A 234 27.43 9.30 14.04
N ASP A 235 26.97 9.35 15.29
CA ASP A 235 27.27 8.39 16.37
C ASP A 235 26.13 7.37 16.55
#